data_AF-A0A0L0SUD1-F1
#
_entry.id   AF-A0A0L0SUD1-F1
#
_cell.length_a   1.000
_cell.length_b   1.000
_cell.length_c   1.000
_cell.angle_alpha   90.00
_cell.angle_beta   90.00
_cell.angle_gamma   90.00
#
_symmetry.space_group_name_H-M   'P 1'
#
loop_
_entity.id
_entity.type
_entity.pdbx_description
1 polymer ?
#
loop_
_entity_poly.entity_id
_entity_poly.type
_entity_poly.pdbx_seq_one_letter_code
_entity_poly.pdbx_strand_id
1 'polypeptide(L)'
;MGGGDLNLKKSWHPQTMRNQERIWKEEQKALEEQRKLQQLQKELAEERAKQELVELQEKAGLVKRSNRIEWMYAVPAGAGGQLSSEKEDYLLGRKRADKALAAKDAPAAATTPADTIALSNPNVGTQRDVMSKIREDPLLLIRQQEQRVAAADFE
;
A
#
# COMPACT_ATOMS: atom_id res chain seq x y z
N MET A 1 -0.48 -31.77 -58.07
CA MET A 1 0.43 -31.64 -56.91
C MET A 1 -0.34 -30.93 -55.80
N GLY A 2 -0.71 -31.62 -54.73
CA GLY A 2 -1.57 -31.03 -53.71
C GLY A 2 -1.72 -31.93 -52.49
N GLY A 3 -0.59 -32.33 -51.91
CA GLY A 3 -0.54 -33.11 -50.67
C GLY A 3 -0.07 -32.23 -49.52
N GLY A 4 -0.96 -31.38 -48.99
CA GLY A 4 -0.70 -30.70 -47.72
C GLY A 4 -0.76 -31.71 -46.56
N ASP A 5 0.11 -31.54 -45.56
CA ASP A 5 0.19 -32.45 -44.41
C ASP A 5 -1.19 -32.61 -43.73
N LEU A 6 -1.64 -33.87 -43.65
CA LEU A 6 -2.92 -34.25 -43.05
C LEU A 6 -2.97 -33.89 -41.56
N ASN A 7 -1.82 -33.83 -40.89
CA ASN A 7 -1.74 -33.53 -39.47
C ASN A 7 -2.14 -32.09 -39.15
N LEU A 8 -1.93 -31.13 -40.07
CA LEU A 8 -2.37 -29.74 -39.89
C LEU A 8 -3.90 -29.60 -39.82
N LYS A 9 -4.65 -30.60 -40.27
CA LYS A 9 -6.12 -30.65 -40.13
C LYS A 9 -6.55 -31.20 -38.77
N LYS A 10 -5.62 -31.69 -37.95
CA LYS A 10 -5.91 -32.25 -36.62
C LYS A 10 -5.87 -31.15 -35.56
N SER A 11 -6.86 -31.16 -34.68
CA SER A 11 -7.01 -30.16 -33.61
C SER A 11 -5.89 -30.21 -32.57
N TRP A 12 -5.24 -31.36 -32.40
CA TRP A 12 -4.16 -31.54 -31.43
C TRP A 12 -2.77 -31.14 -31.97
N HIS A 13 -2.62 -30.91 -33.28
CA HIS A 13 -1.31 -30.65 -33.88
C HIS A 13 -0.76 -29.28 -33.42
N PRO A 14 0.48 -29.21 -32.88
CA PRO A 14 0.97 -28.00 -32.24
C PRO A 14 1.19 -26.84 -33.22
N GLN A 15 1.49 -27.14 -34.49
CA GLN A 15 1.71 -26.12 -35.52
C GLN A 15 0.41 -25.56 -36.12
N THR A 16 -0.77 -26.02 -35.67
CA THR A 16 -2.03 -25.40 -36.08
C THR A 16 -2.10 -23.99 -35.50
N MET A 17 -2.48 -22.97 -36.30
CA MET A 17 -2.53 -21.56 -35.88
C MET A 17 -3.24 -21.36 -34.53
N ARG A 18 -4.36 -22.03 -34.30
CA ARG A 18 -5.11 -21.98 -33.03
C ARG A 18 -4.28 -22.42 -31.82
N ASN A 19 -3.45 -23.45 -31.97
CA ASN A 19 -2.61 -23.97 -30.90
C ASN A 19 -1.38 -23.10 -30.69
N GLN A 20 -0.79 -22.58 -31.75
CA GLN A 20 0.28 -21.58 -31.67
C GLN A 20 -0.19 -20.32 -30.93
N GLU A 21 -1.40 -19.83 -31.23
CA GLU A 21 -2.01 -18.71 -30.51
C GLU A 21 -2.23 -19.02 -29.03
N ARG A 22 -2.64 -20.25 -28.69
CA ARG A 22 -2.83 -20.66 -27.29
C ARG A 22 -1.49 -20.70 -26.56
N ILE A 23 -0.48 -21.33 -27.14
CA ILE A 23 0.88 -21.41 -26.60
C ILE A 23 1.43 -20.00 -26.40
N TRP A 24 1.32 -19.13 -27.39
CA TRP A 24 1.79 -17.75 -27.31
C TRP A 24 1.11 -16.96 -26.18
N LYS A 25 -0.20 -17.13 -25.99
CA LYS A 25 -0.93 -16.50 -24.88
C LYS A 25 -0.48 -17.02 -23.52
N GLU A 26 -0.20 -18.31 -23.40
CA GLU A 26 0.31 -18.92 -22.17
C GLU A 26 1.75 -18.47 -21.87
N GLU A 27 2.61 -18.42 -22.89
CA GLU A 27 3.97 -17.90 -22.79
C GLU A 27 3.99 -16.42 -22.39
N GLN A 28 3.12 -15.59 -22.96
CA GLN A 28 3.01 -14.19 -22.57
C GLN A 28 2.59 -14.03 -21.10
N LYS A 29 1.61 -14.80 -20.64
CA LYS A 29 1.21 -14.79 -19.22
C LYS A 29 2.36 -15.23 -18.32
N ALA A 30 3.07 -16.29 -18.68
CA ALA A 30 4.22 -16.76 -17.92
C ALA A 30 5.34 -15.71 -17.86
N LEU A 31 5.60 -14.99 -18.96
CA LEU A 31 6.58 -13.90 -19.00
C LEU A 31 6.16 -12.72 -18.10
N GLU A 32 4.87 -12.36 -18.09
CA GLU A 32 4.35 -11.33 -17.20
C GLU A 32 4.48 -11.72 -15.72
N GLU A 33 4.18 -12.97 -15.37
CA GLU A 33 4.37 -13.51 -14.02
C GLU A 33 5.84 -13.50 -13.61
N GLN A 34 6.74 -13.97 -14.48
CA GLN A 34 8.18 -13.93 -14.24
C GLN A 34 8.68 -12.49 -14.04
N ARG A 35 8.19 -11.53 -14.84
CA ARG A 35 8.56 -10.12 -14.69
C ARG A 35 8.11 -9.56 -13.34
N LYS A 36 6.90 -9.87 -12.90
CA LYS A 36 6.40 -9.46 -11.57
C LYS A 36 7.24 -10.08 -10.45
N LEU A 37 7.60 -11.35 -10.56
CA LEU A 37 8.46 -12.03 -9.59
C LEU A 37 9.87 -11.42 -9.54
N GLN A 38 10.45 -11.10 -10.69
CA GLN A 38 11.76 -10.43 -10.74
C GLN A 38 11.73 -9.05 -10.09
N GLN A 39 10.64 -8.29 -10.30
CA GLN A 39 10.46 -7.01 -9.64
C GLN A 39 10.40 -7.17 -8.11
N LEU A 40 9.59 -8.11 -7.60
CA LEU A 40 9.50 -8.39 -6.17
C LEU A 40 10.84 -8.85 -5.58
N GLN A 41 11.60 -9.68 -6.29
CA GLN A 41 12.93 -10.10 -5.87
C GLN A 41 13.90 -8.91 -5.78
N LYS A 42 13.81 -7.97 -6.72
CA LYS A 42 14.61 -6.75 -6.71
C LYS A 42 14.24 -5.86 -5.52
N GLU A 43 12.95 -5.65 -5.27
CA GLU A 43 12.46 -4.87 -4.13
C GLU A 43 12.95 -5.48 -2.80
N LEU A 44 12.86 -6.80 -2.63
CA LEU A 44 13.37 -7.51 -1.45
C LEU A 44 14.89 -7.38 -1.29
N ALA A 45 15.64 -7.44 -2.39
CA ALA A 45 17.09 -7.24 -2.37
C ALA A 45 17.47 -5.80 -1.96
N GLU A 46 16.74 -4.80 -2.47
CA GLU A 46 16.90 -3.40 -2.09
C GLU A 46 16.55 -3.16 -0.61
N GLU A 47 15.49 -3.79 -0.10
CA GLU A 47 15.12 -3.74 1.31
C GLU A 47 16.20 -4.35 2.21
N ARG A 48 16.73 -5.53 1.85
CA ARG A 48 17.85 -6.14 2.58
C ARG A 48 19.09 -5.26 2.58
N ALA A 49 19.47 -4.71 1.43
CA ALA A 49 20.62 -3.82 1.34
C ALA A 49 20.48 -2.59 2.25
N LYS A 50 19.27 -2.00 2.32
CA LYS A 50 18.99 -0.90 3.26
C LYS A 50 19.10 -1.34 4.72
N GLN A 51 18.54 -2.50 5.05
CA GLN A 51 18.61 -3.07 6.40
C GLN A 51 20.05 -3.34 6.83
N GLU A 52 20.86 -3.92 5.95
CA GLU A 52 22.29 -4.17 6.20
C GLU A 52 23.07 -2.87 6.43
N LEU A 53 22.79 -1.82 5.64
CA LEU A 53 23.41 -0.51 5.85
C LEU A 53 23.03 0.10 7.21
N VAL A 54 21.77 0.01 7.62
CA VAL A 54 21.32 0.48 8.94
C VAL A 54 22.00 -0.32 10.05
N GLU A 55 22.08 -1.65 9.93
CA GLU A 55 22.75 -2.51 10.90
C GLU A 55 24.25 -2.19 11.00
N LEU A 56 24.92 -1.88 9.89
CA LEU A 56 26.32 -1.44 9.88
C LEU A 56 26.49 -0.07 10.56
N GLN A 57 25.59 0.89 10.32
CA GLN A 57 25.61 2.20 10.99
C GLN A 57 25.37 2.07 12.50
N GLU A 58 24.49 1.15 12.91
CA GLU A 58 24.24 0.80 14.31
C GLU A 58 25.49 0.19 14.96
N LYS A 59 26.14 -0.77 14.31
CA LYS A 59 27.39 -1.38 14.78
C LYS A 59 28.53 -0.37 14.90
N ALA A 60 28.58 0.61 14.00
CA ALA A 60 29.51 1.73 14.07
C ALA A 60 29.15 2.75 15.17
N GLY A 61 27.98 2.63 15.81
CA GLY A 61 27.51 3.52 16.87
C GLY A 61 27.00 4.87 16.39
N LEU A 62 26.82 5.05 15.07
CA LEU A 62 26.42 6.33 14.47
C LEU A 62 24.90 6.59 14.58
N VAL A 63 24.10 5.52 14.56
CA VAL A 63 22.63 5.58 14.61
C VAL A 63 22.14 4.61 15.68
N LYS A 64 21.15 5.03 16.49
CA LYS A 64 20.48 4.16 17.47
C LYS A 64 19.17 3.64 16.88
N ARG A 65 18.98 2.31 16.90
CA ARG A 65 17.72 1.67 16.49
C ARG A 65 16.58 2.15 17.39
N SER A 66 15.55 2.72 16.79
CA SER A 66 14.31 2.99 17.51
C SER A 66 13.31 1.88 17.19
N ASN A 67 12.69 1.28 18.21
CA ASN A 67 11.59 0.31 18.03
C ASN A 67 10.28 0.97 17.59
N ARG A 68 10.35 2.24 17.18
CA ARG A 68 9.20 3.03 16.81
C ARG A 68 8.91 2.78 15.34
N ILE A 69 7.65 2.56 15.01
CA ILE A 69 7.20 2.42 13.63
C ILE A 69 7.33 3.77 12.94
N GLU A 70 8.37 3.95 12.14
CA GLU A 70 8.71 5.26 11.60
C GLU A 70 7.57 5.84 10.78
N TRP A 71 6.86 5.07 9.94
CA TRP A 71 5.72 5.58 9.17
C TRP A 71 4.55 6.05 10.04
N MET A 72 4.36 5.47 11.23
CA MET A 72 3.27 5.84 12.15
C MET A 72 3.58 7.11 12.93
N TYR A 73 4.86 7.43 13.12
CA TYR A 73 5.32 8.61 13.84
C TYR A 73 6.11 9.59 12.98
N ALA A 74 6.17 9.33 11.68
CA ALA A 74 6.63 10.26 10.68
C ALA A 74 5.59 11.37 10.63
N VAL A 75 5.86 12.42 11.39
CA VAL A 75 5.13 13.68 11.24
C VAL A 75 5.38 14.14 9.80
N PRO A 76 4.32 14.39 8.99
CA PRO A 76 4.51 14.81 7.61
C PRO A 76 5.43 16.03 7.58
N ALA A 77 6.36 16.06 6.62
CA ALA A 77 7.51 16.96 6.60
C ALA A 77 7.19 18.48 6.59
N GLY A 78 5.92 18.88 6.65
CA GLY A 78 5.46 20.27 6.84
C GLY A 78 4.87 20.58 8.24
N ALA A 79 4.74 19.60 9.13
CA ALA A 79 4.18 19.77 10.48
C ALA A 79 5.25 19.71 11.59
N GLY A 80 6.53 19.78 11.22
CA GLY A 80 7.65 19.86 12.15
C GLY A 80 7.62 21.15 12.97
N GLY A 81 7.14 21.05 14.21
CA GLY A 81 7.43 21.99 15.30
C GLY A 81 6.28 22.90 15.70
N GLN A 82 5.72 23.69 14.78
CA GLN A 82 4.78 24.77 15.15
C GLN A 82 3.32 24.44 14.87
N LEU A 83 3.06 23.80 13.72
CA LEU A 83 1.69 23.45 13.31
C LEU A 83 1.12 22.26 14.11
N SER A 84 1.95 21.34 14.62
CA SER A 84 1.47 20.23 15.48
C SER A 84 0.90 20.76 16.80
N SER A 85 1.64 21.63 17.50
CA SER A 85 1.18 22.20 18.76
C SER A 85 -0.03 23.13 18.58
N GLU A 86 -0.06 23.95 17.54
CA GLU A 86 -1.21 24.83 17.26
C GLU A 86 -2.45 24.03 16.82
N LYS A 87 -2.27 22.94 16.06
CA LYS A 87 -3.36 22.04 15.66
C LYS A 87 -3.86 21.20 16.84
N GLU A 88 -2.98 20.71 17.71
CA GLU A 88 -3.33 20.02 18.95
C GLU A 88 -4.08 20.95 19.91
N ASP A 89 -3.59 22.18 20.10
CA ASP A 89 -4.27 23.20 20.91
C ASP A 89 -5.64 23.59 20.32
N TYR A 90 -5.78 23.59 18.99
CA TYR A 90 -7.06 23.83 18.32
C TYR A 90 -8.04 22.66 18.48
N LEU A 91 -7.57 21.42 18.30
CA LEU A 91 -8.38 20.21 18.52
C LEU A 91 -8.80 20.07 19.99
N LEU A 92 -7.97 20.55 20.92
CA LEU A 92 -8.27 20.64 22.36
C LEU A 92 -9.04 21.91 22.75
N GLY A 93 -9.38 22.78 21.78
CA GLY A 93 -10.18 23.99 22.00
C GLY A 93 -9.50 25.11 22.80
N ARG A 94 -8.18 25.02 23.04
CA ARG A 94 -7.39 26.02 23.77
C ARG A 94 -7.07 27.27 22.94
N LYS A 95 -7.03 27.16 21.60
CA LYS A 95 -6.76 28.28 20.68
C LYS A 95 -7.79 28.30 19.54
N ARG A 96 -8.09 29.48 19.00
CA ARG A 96 -9.01 29.66 17.86
C ARG A 96 -8.30 29.36 16.53
N ALA A 97 -9.01 28.80 15.55
CA ALA A 97 -8.47 28.37 14.24
C ALA A 97 -8.18 29.50 13.25
N ASP A 98 -8.25 30.76 13.66
CA ASP A 98 -8.24 31.90 12.74
C ASP A 98 -6.96 31.94 11.88
N LYS A 99 -5.82 31.47 12.40
CA LYS A 99 -4.56 31.35 11.64
C LYS A 99 -4.51 30.16 10.67
N ALA A 100 -5.19 29.05 10.99
CA ALA A 100 -5.21 27.86 10.13
C ALA A 100 -6.10 28.08 8.89
N LEU A 101 -7.15 28.91 8.99
CA LEU A 101 -7.95 29.32 7.84
C LEU A 101 -7.22 30.34 6.96
N ALA A 102 -6.46 31.28 7.54
CA ALA A 102 -5.70 32.27 6.78
C ALA A 102 -4.57 31.67 5.91
N ALA A 103 -4.02 30.53 6.30
CA ALA A 103 -2.99 29.81 5.51
C ALA A 103 -3.55 29.15 4.24
N LYS A 104 -4.88 29.09 4.06
CA LYS A 104 -5.54 28.47 2.91
C LYS A 104 -5.51 29.34 1.64
N ASP A 105 -5.13 30.62 1.77
CA ASP A 105 -5.05 31.59 0.67
C ASP A 105 -3.63 31.72 0.06
N ALA A 106 -2.66 30.92 0.53
CA ALA A 106 -1.34 30.81 -0.11
C ALA A 106 -1.37 29.73 -1.21
N PRO A 107 -0.62 29.89 -2.33
CA PRO A 107 -0.64 28.92 -3.42
C PRO A 107 -0.21 27.54 -2.91
N ALA A 108 -1.08 26.55 -3.14
CA ALA A 108 -1.02 25.19 -2.63
C ALA A 108 0.40 24.59 -2.74
N ALA A 109 1.09 24.51 -1.60
CA ALA A 109 2.29 23.71 -1.47
C ALA A 109 1.87 22.23 -1.46
N ALA A 110 2.20 21.53 -2.55
CA ALA A 110 2.26 20.08 -2.74
C ALA A 110 1.33 19.24 -1.83
N THR A 111 0.04 19.25 -2.13
CA THR A 111 -0.92 18.25 -1.66
C THR A 111 -0.49 16.89 -2.18
N THR A 112 -0.23 15.92 -1.29
CA THR A 112 0.08 14.54 -1.72
C THR A 112 -1.16 13.93 -2.40
N PRO A 113 -1.02 12.93 -3.29
CA PRO A 113 -2.18 12.29 -3.92
C PRO A 113 -3.15 11.67 -2.90
N ALA A 114 -2.68 11.32 -1.70
CA ALA A 114 -3.53 10.85 -0.62
C ALA A 114 -4.44 11.96 -0.05
N ASP A 115 -3.90 13.18 0.08
CA ASP A 115 -4.64 14.33 0.60
C ASP A 115 -5.67 14.85 -0.41
N THR A 116 -5.38 14.81 -1.73
CA THR A 116 -6.37 15.20 -2.75
C THR A 116 -7.52 14.20 -2.87
N ILE A 117 -7.29 12.90 -2.66
CA ILE A 117 -8.34 11.87 -2.68
C ILE A 117 -9.26 12.02 -1.45
N ALA A 118 -8.72 12.37 -0.29
CA ALA A 118 -9.51 12.57 0.92
C ALA A 118 -10.40 13.83 0.88
N LEU A 119 -9.95 14.91 0.23
CA LEU A 119 -10.73 16.16 0.11
C LEU A 119 -11.75 16.16 -1.05
N SER A 120 -11.61 15.27 -2.04
CA SER A 120 -12.48 15.23 -3.23
C SER A 120 -13.63 14.23 -3.14
N ASN A 121 -13.63 13.33 -2.15
CA ASN A 121 -14.70 12.35 -1.99
C ASN A 121 -15.80 12.91 -1.07
N PRO A 122 -16.98 13.30 -1.60
CA PRO A 122 -18.07 13.87 -0.81
C PRO A 122 -18.66 12.88 0.20
N ASN A 123 -18.27 11.60 0.14
CA ASN A 123 -18.73 10.57 1.06
C ASN A 123 -17.90 10.46 2.35
N VAL A 124 -16.79 11.19 2.47
CA VAL A 124 -15.93 11.17 3.66
C VAL A 124 -16.70 11.71 4.88
N GLY A 125 -16.90 10.85 5.88
CA GLY A 125 -17.66 11.18 7.11
C GLY A 125 -19.17 10.91 7.02
N THR A 126 -19.68 10.39 5.91
CA THR A 126 -21.07 9.90 5.84
C THR A 126 -21.25 8.69 6.75
N GLN A 127 -22.47 8.44 7.25
CA GLN A 127 -22.76 7.27 8.09
C GLN A 127 -22.34 5.96 7.41
N ARG A 128 -22.49 5.86 6.09
CA ARG A 128 -22.10 4.69 5.31
C ARG A 128 -20.57 4.50 5.29
N ASP A 129 -19.83 5.58 5.10
CA ASP A 129 -18.35 5.57 5.15
C ASP A 129 -17.85 5.19 6.55
N VAL A 130 -18.44 5.74 7.61
CA VAL A 130 -18.12 5.37 8.99
C VAL A 130 -18.39 3.88 9.25
N MET A 131 -19.52 3.35 8.78
CA MET A 131 -19.85 1.93 8.93
C MET A 131 -18.89 1.00 8.15
N SER A 132 -18.47 1.40 6.95
CA SER A 132 -17.44 0.67 6.19
C SER A 132 -16.09 0.68 6.92
N LYS A 133 -15.66 1.85 7.40
CA LYS A 133 -14.41 2.00 8.17
C LYS A 133 -14.39 1.15 9.44
N ILE A 134 -15.51 1.10 10.16
CA ILE A 134 -15.65 0.24 11.35
C ILE A 134 -15.59 -1.24 10.96
N ARG A 135 -16.20 -1.63 9.84
CA ARG A 135 -16.19 -3.02 9.37
C ARG A 135 -14.79 -3.46 8.90
N GLU A 136 -14.05 -2.55 8.28
CA GLU A 136 -12.72 -2.80 7.70
C GLU A 136 -11.58 -2.53 8.69
N ASP A 137 -11.88 -2.18 9.95
CA ASP A 137 -10.88 -1.94 10.99
C ASP A 137 -10.17 -3.25 11.39
N PRO A 138 -8.86 -3.40 11.13
CA PRO A 138 -8.11 -4.60 11.48
C PRO A 138 -8.04 -4.84 12.99
N LEU A 139 -8.04 -3.79 13.82
CA LEU A 139 -8.00 -3.95 15.28
C LEU A 139 -9.30 -4.55 15.82
N LEU A 140 -10.43 -4.20 15.21
CA LEU A 140 -11.72 -4.77 15.56
C LEU A 140 -11.77 -6.27 15.20
N LEU A 141 -11.21 -6.66 14.05
CA LEU A 141 -11.11 -8.06 13.65
C LEU A 141 -10.23 -8.88 14.60
N ILE A 142 -9.06 -8.35 14.98
CA ILE A 142 -8.17 -9.00 15.94
C ILE A 142 -8.87 -9.18 17.29
N ARG A 143 -9.53 -8.14 17.80
CA ARG A 143 -10.28 -8.20 19.06
C ARG A 143 -11.42 -9.22 19.00
N GLN A 144 -12.14 -9.30 17.87
CA GLN A 144 -13.19 -10.29 17.70
C GLN A 144 -12.62 -11.71 17.68
N GLN A 145 -11.47 -11.91 17.06
CA GLN A 145 -10.76 -13.18 17.05
C GLN A 145 -10.30 -13.57 18.46
N GLU A 146 -9.70 -12.65 19.21
CA GLU A 146 -9.32 -12.84 20.62
C GLU A 146 -10.51 -13.23 21.48
N GLN A 147 -11.67 -12.56 21.33
CA GLN A 147 -12.89 -12.89 22.07
C GLN A 147 -13.44 -14.27 21.70
N ARG A 148 -13.38 -14.66 20.43
CA ARG A 148 -13.80 -16.00 19.98
C ARG A 148 -12.89 -17.09 20.54
N VAL A 149 -11.58 -16.87 20.55
CA VAL A 149 -10.62 -17.79 21.16
C VAL A 149 -10.88 -17.91 22.65
N ALA A 150 -11.00 -16.78 23.36
CA ALA A 150 -11.31 -16.78 24.79
C ALA A 150 -12.66 -17.43 25.14
N ALA A 151 -13.65 -17.35 24.25
CA ALA A 151 -14.93 -18.03 24.41
C ALA A 151 -14.83 -19.55 24.14
N ALA A 152 -14.02 -19.95 23.15
CA ALA A 152 -13.78 -21.35 22.83
C ALA A 152 -12.91 -22.06 23.89
N ASP A 153 -12.03 -21.33 24.57
CA ASP A 153 -11.23 -21.85 25.69
C ASP A 153 -12.06 -22.08 26.97
N PHE A 154 -13.30 -21.58 27.01
CA PHE A 154 -14.22 -21.68 28.14
C PHE A 154 -15.30 -22.77 27.98
N GLU A 155 -15.32 -23.46 26.84
CA GLU A 155 -16.20 -24.60 26.51
C GLU A 155 -15.43 -25.91 26.53
#